data_AF-A0AA51MKV1-F1
#
_entry.id   AF-A0AA51MKV1-F1
#
_cell.length_a   1.000
_cell.length_b   1.000
_cell.length_c   1.000
_cell.angle_alpha   90.00
_cell.angle_beta   90.00
_cell.angle_gamma   90.00
#
_symmetry.space_group_name_H-M   'P 1'
#
loop_
_entity.id
_entity.type
_entity.pdbx_description
1 polymer ?
#
loop_
_entity_poly.entity_id
_entity_poly.type
_entity_poly.pdbx_seq_one_letter_code
_entity_poly.pdbx_strand_id
1 'polypeptide(L)'
;MPRQPGTPKTGGRVAGTPNKATADVKAVAGSYTTAALETLAEIMQDGTAPHSARVSAANALLDRAVGKPRQELEHAGNTAEPLEILIRHFSD
;
A
#
# COMPACT_ATOMS: atom_id res chain seq x y z
N MET A 1 8.97 -8.81 37.90
CA MET A 1 7.85 -7.92 38.25
C MET A 1 7.21 -7.41 36.96
N PRO A 2 5.88 -7.29 36.87
CA PRO A 2 5.23 -6.64 35.74
C PRO A 2 5.65 -5.17 35.69
N ARG A 3 5.88 -4.67 34.48
CA ARG A 3 6.30 -3.28 34.23
C ARG A 3 5.17 -2.30 34.55
N GLN A 4 5.51 -1.16 35.15
CA GLN A 4 4.52 -0.14 35.53
C GLN A 4 3.92 0.52 34.28
N PRO A 5 2.59 0.74 34.24
CA PRO A 5 1.96 1.50 33.15
C PRO A 5 2.57 2.91 33.03
N GLY A 6 2.85 3.36 31.80
CA GLY A 6 3.37 4.71 31.52
C GLY A 6 4.89 4.84 31.42
N THR A 7 5.69 3.80 31.75
CA THR A 7 7.14 3.84 31.55
C THR A 7 7.53 3.66 30.07
N PRO A 8 8.57 4.35 29.55
CA PRO A 8 9.03 4.17 28.18
C PRO A 8 9.42 2.72 27.90
N LYS A 9 9.14 2.23 26.68
CA LYS A 9 9.51 0.86 26.26
C LYS A 9 11.03 0.69 26.30
N THR A 10 11.54 -0.14 27.20
CA THR A 10 12.98 -0.45 27.33
C THR A 10 13.44 -1.61 26.43
N GLY A 11 12.55 -2.17 25.59
CA GLY A 11 12.91 -3.27 24.70
C GLY A 11 11.84 -3.58 23.65
N GLY A 12 12.28 -4.27 22.58
CA GLY A 12 11.47 -4.60 21.41
C GLY A 12 11.81 -3.75 20.19
N ARG A 13 11.22 -4.12 19.05
CA ARG A 13 11.41 -3.39 17.79
C ARG A 13 10.85 -1.97 17.90
N VAL A 14 11.63 -0.97 17.51
CA VAL A 14 11.18 0.43 17.47
C VAL A 14 10.04 0.54 16.46
N ALA A 15 8.94 1.18 16.88
CA ALA A 15 7.79 1.40 16.00
C ALA A 15 8.22 2.28 14.82
N GLY A 16 7.83 1.90 13.59
CA GLY A 16 8.23 2.60 12.37
C GLY A 16 9.51 2.10 11.72
N THR A 17 10.35 1.29 12.40
CA THR A 17 11.50 0.66 11.74
C THR A 17 11.00 -0.30 10.65
N PRO A 18 11.49 -0.22 9.39
CA PRO A 18 11.14 -1.18 8.35
C PRO A 18 11.61 -2.59 8.70
N ASN A 19 10.86 -3.63 8.31
CA ASN A 19 11.38 -4.99 8.39
C ASN A 19 12.43 -5.16 7.28
N LYS A 20 13.68 -5.47 7.66
CA LYS A 20 14.82 -5.58 6.73
C LYS A 20 14.52 -6.54 5.57
N ALA A 21 13.95 -7.72 5.85
CA ALA A 21 13.61 -8.70 4.82
C ALA A 21 12.61 -8.13 3.80
N THR A 22 11.62 -7.34 4.25
CA THR A 22 10.66 -6.70 3.34
C THR A 22 11.24 -5.48 2.61
N ALA A 23 12.24 -4.82 3.19
CA ALA A 23 12.91 -3.68 2.56
C ALA A 23 13.76 -4.14 1.36
N ASP A 24 14.51 -5.23 1.52
CA ASP A 24 15.33 -5.81 0.46
C ASP A 24 14.46 -6.29 -0.72
N VAL A 25 13.35 -6.97 -0.44
CA VAL A 25 12.37 -7.38 -1.46
C VAL A 25 11.76 -6.18 -2.17
N LYS A 26 11.43 -5.12 -1.43
CA LYS A 26 10.87 -3.88 -2.02
C LYS A 26 11.88 -3.18 -2.93
N ALA A 27 13.16 -3.19 -2.56
CA ALA A 27 14.23 -2.62 -3.39
C ALA A 27 14.37 -3.38 -4.71
N VAL A 28 14.42 -4.71 -4.65
CA VAL A 28 14.49 -5.57 -5.85
C VAL A 28 13.23 -5.43 -6.71
N ALA A 29 12.04 -5.45 -6.12
CA ALA A 29 10.81 -5.22 -6.87
C ALA A 29 10.79 -3.82 -7.53
N GLY A 30 11.31 -2.82 -6.82
CA GLY A 30 11.46 -1.45 -7.33
C GLY A 30 12.32 -1.35 -8.58
N SER A 31 13.39 -2.15 -8.71
CA SER A 31 14.24 -2.14 -9.92
C SER A 31 13.52 -2.66 -11.17
N TYR A 32 12.47 -3.45 -11.03
CA TYR A 32 11.66 -3.93 -12.16
C TYR A 32 10.58 -2.95 -12.61
N THR A 33 10.42 -1.80 -11.94
CA THR A 33 9.29 -0.88 -12.22
C THR A 33 9.26 -0.44 -13.67
N THR A 34 10.40 -0.05 -14.26
CA THR A 34 10.47 0.38 -15.66
C THR A 34 10.10 -0.74 -16.62
N ALA A 35 10.72 -1.91 -16.47
CA ALA A 35 10.43 -3.08 -17.30
C ALA A 35 8.96 -3.51 -17.17
N ALA A 36 8.39 -3.47 -15.97
CA ALA A 36 6.98 -3.79 -15.76
C ALA A 36 6.04 -2.80 -16.49
N LEU A 37 6.38 -1.51 -16.54
CA LEU A 37 5.61 -0.52 -17.29
C LEU A 37 5.67 -0.77 -18.79
N GLU A 38 6.84 -1.09 -19.33
CA GLU A 38 7.03 -1.45 -20.73
C GLU A 38 6.20 -2.68 -21.10
N THR A 39 6.25 -3.74 -20.29
CA THR A 39 5.44 -4.94 -20.49
C THR A 39 3.94 -4.66 -20.46
N LEU A 40 3.45 -3.79 -19.56
CA LEU A 40 2.03 -3.40 -19.55
C LEU A 40 1.65 -2.65 -20.84
N ALA A 41 2.51 -1.77 -21.33
CA ALA A 41 2.28 -1.05 -22.58
C ALA A 41 2.27 -1.99 -23.79
N GLU A 42 3.15 -2.99 -23.81
CA GLU A 42 3.18 -4.03 -24.84
C GLU A 42 1.89 -4.87 -24.82
N ILE A 43 1.49 -5.39 -23.65
CA ILE A 43 0.26 -6.20 -23.51
C ILE A 43 -0.97 -5.41 -23.97
N MET A 44 -1.06 -4.12 -23.65
CA MET A 44 -2.20 -3.29 -24.06
C MET A 44 -2.29 -3.14 -25.59
N GLN A 45 -1.13 -3.04 -26.26
CA GLN A 45 -1.00 -2.84 -27.71
C GLN A 45 -1.08 -4.15 -28.50
N ASP A 46 -0.82 -5.30 -27.87
CA ASP A 46 -0.89 -6.61 -28.51
C ASP A 46 -2.34 -6.97 -28.88
N GLY A 47 -2.61 -7.03 -30.19
CA GLY A 47 -3.92 -7.39 -30.73
C GLY A 47 -4.27 -8.87 -30.58
N THR A 48 -3.30 -9.73 -30.26
CA THR A 48 -3.47 -11.17 -30.07
C THR A 48 -3.69 -11.55 -28.60
N ALA A 49 -3.36 -10.66 -27.67
CA ALA A 49 -3.59 -10.86 -26.26
C ALA A 49 -5.10 -10.89 -25.92
N PRO A 50 -5.53 -11.68 -24.92
CA PRO A 50 -6.91 -11.69 -24.46
C PRO A 50 -7.41 -10.29 -24.11
N HIS A 51 -8.64 -9.96 -24.49
CA HIS A 51 -9.22 -8.63 -24.23
C HIS A 51 -9.15 -8.24 -22.75
N SER A 52 -9.34 -9.19 -21.82
CA SER A 52 -9.21 -8.94 -20.39
C SER A 52 -7.80 -8.50 -19.98
N ALA A 53 -6.76 -9.14 -20.51
CA ALA A 53 -5.36 -8.78 -20.23
C ALA A 53 -5.04 -7.36 -20.71
N ARG A 54 -5.55 -6.99 -21.90
CA ARG A 54 -5.39 -5.65 -22.46
C ARG A 54 -6.07 -4.58 -21.61
N VAL A 55 -7.31 -4.85 -21.18
CA VAL A 55 -8.07 -3.95 -20.27
C VAL A 55 -7.38 -3.83 -18.91
N SER A 56 -6.91 -4.93 -18.34
CA SER A 56 -6.15 -4.92 -17.08
C SER A 56 -4.86 -4.10 -17.19
N ALA A 57 -4.13 -4.25 -18.29
CA ALA A 57 -2.91 -3.48 -18.53
C ALA A 57 -3.19 -1.97 -18.70
N ALA A 58 -4.22 -1.62 -19.47
CA ALA A 58 -4.65 -0.24 -19.64
C ALA A 58 -5.05 0.42 -18.30
N ASN A 59 -5.89 -0.26 -17.50
CA ASN A 59 -6.30 0.24 -16.18
C ASN A 59 -5.10 0.41 -15.24
N ALA A 60 -4.16 -0.54 -15.25
CA ALA A 60 -2.95 -0.44 -14.43
C ALA A 60 -2.09 0.79 -14.79
N LEU A 61 -2.02 1.18 -16.06
CA LEU A 61 -1.32 2.40 -16.50
C LEU A 61 -2.10 3.66 -16.08
N LEU A 62 -3.42 3.68 -16.28
CA LEU A 62 -4.28 4.81 -15.92
C LEU A 62 -4.26 5.09 -14.41
N ASP A 63 -4.40 4.04 -13.58
CA ASP A 63 -4.35 4.15 -12.12
C ASP A 63 -3.07 4.83 -11.60
N ARG A 64 -1.97 4.75 -12.36
CA ARG A 64 -0.69 5.40 -12.03
C ARG A 64 -0.60 6.83 -12.55
N ALA A 65 -1.17 7.11 -13.72
CA ALA A 65 -1.08 8.41 -14.37
C ALA A 65 -2.08 9.42 -13.79
N VAL A 66 -3.34 9.00 -13.58
CA VAL A 66 -4.43 9.87 -13.11
C VAL A 66 -4.88 9.54 -11.69
N GLY A 67 -4.39 8.45 -11.12
CA GLY A 67 -4.82 7.97 -9.80
C GLY A 67 -6.10 7.13 -9.86
N LYS A 68 -6.46 6.53 -8.73
CA LYS A 68 -7.72 5.80 -8.58
C LYS A 68 -8.86 6.75 -8.22
N PRO A 69 -10.10 6.47 -8.68
CA PRO A 69 -11.28 7.16 -8.18
C PRO A 69 -11.36 7.13 -6.65
N ARG A 70 -11.96 8.17 -6.06
CA ARG A 70 -12.17 8.25 -4.62
C ARG A 70 -12.93 7.00 -4.15
N GLN A 71 -12.32 6.23 -3.26
CA GLN A 71 -12.97 5.08 -2.64
C GLN A 71 -13.82 5.55 -1.47
N GLU A 72 -15.10 5.19 -1.48
CA GLU A 72 -15.95 5.25 -0.30
C GLU A 72 -15.66 4.04 0.59
N LEU A 73 -15.55 4.26 1.89
CA LEU A 73 -15.29 3.22 2.88
C LEU A 73 -16.51 3.10 3.78
N GLU A 74 -17.24 2.00 3.66
CA GLU A 74 -18.27 1.63 4.62
C GLU A 74 -17.61 1.00 5.86
N HIS A 75 -17.89 1.58 7.02
CA HIS A 75 -17.39 1.08 8.29
C HIS A 75 -18.57 0.53 9.09
N ALA A 76 -18.56 -0.78 9.38
CA ALA A 76 -19.47 -1.40 10.31
C ALA A 76 -18.73 -1.69 11.63
N GLY A 77 -18.97 -0.87 12.65
CA GLY A 77 -18.53 -1.19 14.00
C GLY A 77 -19.36 -2.35 14.57
N ASN A 78 -18.72 -3.29 15.28
CA ASN A 78 -19.40 -4.35 16.03
C ASN A 78 -20.22 -3.83 17.24
N THR A 79 -20.32 -2.51 17.38
CA THR A 79 -21.07 -1.83 18.43
C THR A 79 -21.60 -0.56 17.79
N ALA A 80 -22.85 -0.21 18.07
CA ALA A 80 -23.54 0.97 17.53
C ALA A 80 -22.95 2.31 18.04
N GLU A 81 -21.66 2.34 18.38
CA GLU A 81 -20.98 3.52 18.85
C GLU A 81 -20.39 4.30 17.68
N PRO A 82 -20.49 5.63 17.69
CA PRO A 82 -19.93 6.47 16.65
C PRO A 82 -18.40 6.32 16.57
N LEU A 83 -17.85 6.46 15.36
CA LEU A 83 -16.41 6.45 15.15
C LEU A 83 -15.78 7.70 15.79
N GLU A 84 -14.83 7.50 16.70
CA GLU A 84 -13.99 8.57 17.24
C GLU A 84 -12.71 8.71 16.39
N ILE A 85 -12.55 9.85 15.72
CA ILE A 85 -11.37 10.14 14.88
C ILE A 85 -10.32 10.86 15.75
N LEU A 86 -9.23 10.16 16.09
CA LEU A 86 -8.08 10.73 16.80
C LEU A 86 -6.97 11.14 15.83
N ILE A 87 -6.89 12.43 15.50
CA ILE A 87 -5.79 12.98 14.69
C ILE A 87 -4.61 13.30 15.62
N ARG A 88 -3.55 12.47 15.59
CA ARG A 88 -2.28 12.76 16.27
C ARG A 88 -1.31 13.41 15.30
N HIS A 89 -1.00 14.68 15.53
CA HIS A 89 0.11 15.37 14.88
C HIS A 89 1.40 14.96 15.59
N PHE A 90 2.28 14.23 14.90
CA PHE A 90 3.62 13.95 15.41
C PHE A 90 4.54 15.06 14.88
N SER A 91 4.98 15.93 15.77
CA SER A 91 6.15 16.79 15.55
C SER A 91 7.35 16.12 16.21
N ASP A 92 8.52 16.18 15.56
CA ASP A 92 9.78 15.57 16.02
C ASP A 92 10.18 15.96 17.46
#